data_AF-A0A5Q6RXF1-F1
#
_entry.id   AF-A0A5Q6RXF1-F1
#
_cell.length_a   1.000
_cell.length_b   1.000
_cell.length_c   1.000
_cell.angle_alpha   90.00
_cell.angle_beta   90.00
_cell.angle_gamma   90.00
#
_symmetry.space_group_name_H-M   'P 1'
#
loop_
_entity.id
_entity.type
_entity.pdbx_description
1 polymer ?
#
loop_
_entity_poly.entity_id
_entity_poly.type
_entity_poly.pdbx_seq_one_letter_code
_entity_poly.pdbx_strand_id
1 'polypeptide(L)'
;MTRARAARNLAAAAVVGGKGLGVLGLLGGSAFGILKLQAGHARKAIGVSDERPPAPDGLYGADLPGEPIRFVMLGDSTGVGYGMTRAEDTPPALFGAGLSQIAGRPVEVTSQAVVGAVSKDLPGQIERALPSRPQVAAVVIGANDVTHVKSVPGAVAALGEAVRTLREHGCEVVVGTCPDLGTVRPLGVPLRLVARRISRRLAAAQMITVVEAGGRAVSLSDLLQRDFWIAPTEMFGDDRFHPSVAGYASLVAAMLPSVAVAIGVWDDDEEDARYPEGVVLPVSFAAAEAADIPGTEVSRTEVGGADRGPRGRWAALRVVRR
;
A
#
# COMPACT_ATOMS: atom_id res chain seq x y z
N MET A 1 -3.37 22.26 -35.85
CA MET A 1 -2.87 21.11 -36.64
C MET A 1 -3.30 19.81 -35.95
N THR A 2 -4.05 18.95 -36.63
CA THR A 2 -4.80 17.83 -36.02
C THR A 2 -3.96 16.54 -35.88
N ARG A 3 -4.20 15.80 -34.78
CA ARG A 3 -3.52 14.55 -34.37
C ARG A 3 -3.41 13.48 -35.47
N ALA A 4 -4.27 13.52 -36.48
CA ALA A 4 -4.26 12.58 -37.61
C ALA A 4 -3.05 12.74 -38.56
N ARG A 5 -2.44 13.93 -38.66
CA ARG A 5 -1.28 14.15 -39.53
C ARG A 5 0.05 13.70 -38.90
N ALA A 6 0.13 13.71 -37.56
CA ALA A 6 1.27 13.18 -36.82
C ALA A 6 1.38 11.65 -36.91
N ALA A 7 0.24 10.94 -36.93
CA ALA A 7 0.20 9.50 -37.10
C ALA A 7 0.62 9.03 -38.51
N ARG A 8 0.25 9.79 -39.56
CA ARG A 8 0.66 9.48 -40.95
C ARG A 8 2.16 9.68 -41.21
N ASN A 9 2.79 10.64 -40.53
CA ASN A 9 4.24 10.84 -40.67
C ASN A 9 5.08 9.77 -39.95
N LEU A 10 4.57 9.19 -38.86
CA LEU A 10 5.21 8.06 -38.18
C LEU A 10 5.10 6.75 -38.98
N ALA A 11 3.98 6.53 -39.69
CA ALA A 11 3.80 5.36 -40.55
C ALA A 11 4.66 5.44 -41.83
N ALA A 12 4.90 6.64 -42.37
CA ALA A 12 5.72 6.83 -43.58
C ALA A 12 7.23 6.60 -43.34
N ALA A 13 7.72 6.78 -42.11
CA ALA A 13 9.11 6.48 -41.75
C ALA A 13 9.38 4.96 -41.64
N ALA A 14 8.34 4.13 -41.53
CA ALA A 14 8.48 2.69 -41.35
C ALA A 14 8.62 1.89 -42.66
N VAL A 15 8.33 2.49 -43.83
CA VAL A 15 8.13 1.72 -45.08
C VAL A 15 9.21 1.95 -46.15
N VAL A 16 10.11 2.94 -46.03
CA VAL A 16 11.10 3.26 -47.09
C VAL A 16 12.57 2.99 -46.70
N GLY A 17 12.84 2.25 -45.62
CA GLY A 17 14.22 2.01 -45.18
C GLY A 17 14.49 0.62 -44.63
N GLY A 18 14.56 -0.39 -45.50
CA GLY A 18 14.92 -1.78 -45.20
C GLY A 18 16.33 -2.03 -44.62
N LYS A 19 16.92 -1.09 -43.87
CA LYS A 19 18.19 -1.23 -43.12
C LYS A 19 18.17 -0.54 -41.75
N GLY A 20 16.99 -0.33 -41.15
CA GLY A 20 16.81 0.43 -39.90
C GLY A 20 16.49 -0.37 -38.63
N LEU A 21 16.54 -1.71 -38.66
CA LEU A 21 16.28 -2.54 -37.46
C LEU A 21 17.41 -2.54 -36.43
N GLY A 22 18.59 -2.02 -36.78
CA GLY A 22 19.71 -1.91 -35.85
C GLY A 22 19.46 -0.90 -34.74
N VAL A 23 19.08 0.35 -35.05
CA VAL A 23 19.15 1.45 -34.08
C VAL A 23 17.98 1.45 -33.08
N LEU A 24 16.74 1.13 -33.48
CA LEU A 24 15.62 1.01 -32.53
C LEU A 24 15.68 -0.28 -31.68
N GLY A 25 16.17 -1.39 -32.26
CA GLY A 25 16.44 -2.63 -31.51
C GLY A 25 17.60 -2.47 -30.53
N LEU A 26 18.65 -1.75 -30.92
CA LEU A 26 19.79 -1.42 -30.05
C LEU A 26 19.39 -0.45 -28.93
N LEU A 27 18.58 0.58 -29.19
CA LEU A 27 18.12 1.51 -28.14
C LEU A 27 17.12 0.86 -27.16
N GLY A 28 16.21 0.01 -27.64
CA GLY A 28 15.30 -0.75 -26.77
C GLY A 28 16.01 -1.85 -25.95
N GLY A 29 16.94 -2.58 -26.57
CA GLY A 29 17.76 -3.61 -25.92
C GLY A 29 18.75 -3.04 -24.91
N SER A 30 19.39 -1.91 -25.22
CA SER A 30 20.29 -1.21 -24.30
C SER A 30 19.53 -0.58 -23.12
N ALA A 31 18.35 0.02 -23.35
CA ALA A 31 17.52 0.55 -22.26
C ALA A 31 17.04 -0.57 -21.31
N PHE A 32 16.59 -1.71 -21.84
CA PHE A 32 16.21 -2.87 -21.03
C PHE A 32 17.42 -3.48 -20.29
N GLY A 33 18.58 -3.52 -20.94
CA GLY A 33 19.85 -3.93 -20.32
C GLY A 33 20.24 -3.03 -19.14
N ILE A 34 20.13 -1.70 -19.29
CA ILE A 34 20.40 -0.71 -18.23
C ILE A 34 19.45 -0.92 -17.05
N LEU A 35 18.15 -1.12 -17.30
CA LEU A 35 17.17 -1.38 -16.24
C LEU A 35 17.51 -2.68 -15.48
N LYS A 36 17.88 -3.76 -16.18
CA LYS A 36 18.29 -5.01 -15.54
C LYS A 36 19.58 -4.85 -14.72
N LEU A 37 20.56 -4.12 -15.24
CA LEU A 37 21.82 -3.83 -14.53
C LEU A 37 21.56 -3.00 -13.27
N GLN A 38 20.70 -1.99 -13.34
CA GLN A 38 20.30 -1.18 -12.20
C GLN A 38 19.51 -2.00 -11.16
N ALA A 39 18.62 -2.88 -11.61
CA ALA A 39 17.88 -3.77 -10.71
C ALA A 39 18.78 -4.82 -10.04
N GLY A 40 19.85 -5.26 -10.72
CA GLY A 40 20.88 -6.13 -10.13
C GLY A 40 21.71 -5.40 -9.09
N HIS A 41 22.19 -4.19 -9.39
CA HIS A 41 22.93 -3.35 -8.44
C HIS A 41 22.09 -3.00 -7.21
N ALA A 42 20.83 -2.61 -7.41
CA ALA A 42 19.92 -2.31 -6.31
C ALA A 42 19.74 -3.53 -5.39
N ARG A 43 19.46 -4.72 -5.95
CA ARG A 43 19.35 -5.95 -5.14
C ARG A 43 20.61 -6.25 -4.33
N LYS A 44 21.78 -6.07 -4.92
CA LYS A 44 23.06 -6.27 -4.22
C LYS A 44 23.29 -5.22 -3.12
N ALA A 45 22.85 -3.98 -3.34
CA ALA A 45 23.00 -2.88 -2.38
C ALA A 45 21.99 -2.92 -1.23
N ILE A 46 20.80 -3.47 -1.46
CA ILE A 46 19.75 -3.69 -0.45
C ILE A 46 20.13 -4.90 0.42
N GLY A 47 20.71 -5.94 -0.20
CA GLY A 47 21.01 -7.18 0.53
C GLY A 47 19.74 -7.95 0.87
N VAL A 48 19.91 -9.14 1.45
CA VAL A 48 18.82 -9.97 1.96
C VAL A 48 19.32 -10.55 3.27
N SER A 49 18.53 -10.40 4.33
CA SER A 49 18.74 -11.01 5.63
C SER A 49 17.70 -12.09 5.83
N ASP A 50 18.15 -13.25 6.29
CA ASP A 50 17.27 -14.34 6.72
C ASP A 50 16.79 -14.14 8.18
N GLU A 51 17.29 -13.10 8.87
CA GLU A 51 16.86 -12.76 10.22
C GLU A 51 15.39 -12.33 10.20
N ARG A 52 14.57 -13.12 10.90
CA ARG A 52 13.16 -12.81 11.11
C ARG A 52 13.04 -11.87 12.31
N PRO A 53 12.27 -10.79 12.20
CA PRO A 53 11.93 -9.98 13.37
C PRO A 53 11.32 -10.84 14.47
N PRO A 54 11.50 -10.46 15.75
CA PRO A 54 10.82 -11.13 16.86
C PRO A 54 9.31 -11.18 16.65
N ALA A 55 8.67 -12.27 17.10
CA ALA A 55 7.22 -12.44 16.95
C ALA A 55 6.47 -11.33 17.72
N PRO A 56 5.58 -10.56 17.05
CA PRO A 56 4.83 -9.49 17.71
C PRO A 56 3.49 -9.96 18.28
N ASP A 57 3.17 -11.24 18.13
CA ASP A 57 1.91 -11.83 18.58
C ASP A 57 1.78 -11.74 20.10
N GLY A 58 0.63 -11.27 20.57
CA GLY A 58 0.41 -11.07 21.99
C GLY A 58 -0.73 -10.12 22.32
N LEU A 59 -0.92 -9.89 23.61
CA LEU A 59 -1.94 -9.00 24.16
C LEU A 59 -1.31 -7.64 24.51
N TYR A 60 -1.81 -6.58 23.87
CA TYR A 60 -1.39 -5.20 24.08
C TYR A 60 -2.44 -4.47 24.92
N GLY A 61 -2.00 -3.61 25.85
CA GLY A 61 -2.90 -2.93 26.79
C GLY A 61 -3.63 -3.89 27.73
N ALA A 62 -2.94 -4.93 28.22
CA ALA A 62 -3.51 -5.98 29.06
C ALA A 62 -4.09 -5.48 30.40
N ASP A 63 -3.69 -4.28 30.83
CA ASP A 63 -4.18 -3.56 31.99
C ASP A 63 -5.50 -2.80 31.73
N LEU A 64 -5.89 -2.64 30.47
CA LEU A 64 -7.14 -1.99 30.09
C LEU A 64 -8.35 -2.92 30.26
N PRO A 65 -9.55 -2.37 30.53
CA PRO A 65 -10.75 -3.17 30.71
C PRO A 65 -11.36 -3.66 29.39
N GLY A 66 -12.24 -4.68 29.49
CA GLY A 66 -13.07 -5.14 28.38
C GLY A 66 -12.49 -6.32 27.59
N GLU A 67 -13.30 -6.88 26.69
CA GLU A 67 -12.84 -7.98 25.83
C GLU A 67 -11.79 -7.48 24.81
N PRO A 68 -10.70 -8.24 24.60
CA PRO A 68 -9.68 -7.86 23.63
C PRO A 68 -10.22 -7.73 22.20
N ILE A 69 -9.81 -6.67 21.51
CA ILE A 69 -10.02 -6.51 20.07
C ILE A 69 -9.06 -7.45 19.36
N ARG A 70 -9.57 -8.31 18.48
CA ARG A 70 -8.73 -9.25 17.71
C ARG A 70 -8.28 -8.60 16.41
N PHE A 71 -7.01 -8.24 16.36
CA PHE A 71 -6.34 -7.58 15.23
C PHE A 71 -5.42 -8.57 14.51
N VAL A 72 -5.42 -8.52 13.17
CA VAL A 72 -4.44 -9.28 12.37
C VAL A 72 -3.68 -8.39 11.38
N MET A 73 -2.36 -8.60 11.31
CA MET A 73 -1.52 -8.03 10.26
C MET A 73 -1.29 -9.03 9.14
N LEU A 74 -1.57 -8.63 7.90
CA LEU A 74 -1.29 -9.37 6.68
C LEU A 74 -0.39 -8.53 5.77
N GLY A 75 0.38 -9.18 4.90
CA GLY A 75 1.18 -8.45 3.91
C GLY A 75 2.55 -9.03 3.63
N ASP A 76 3.43 -8.13 3.20
CA ASP A 76 4.82 -8.42 2.83
C ASP A 76 5.83 -8.10 3.96
N SER A 77 7.10 -7.89 3.62
CA SER A 77 8.16 -7.52 4.57
C SER A 77 7.86 -6.22 5.32
N THR A 78 7.09 -5.33 4.72
CA THR A 78 6.62 -4.11 5.39
C THR A 78 5.71 -4.47 6.54
N GLY A 79 4.78 -5.41 6.35
CA GLY A 79 3.87 -5.85 7.41
C GLY A 79 4.52 -6.71 8.49
N VAL A 80 5.60 -7.40 8.15
CA VAL A 80 6.41 -8.16 9.11
C VAL A 80 7.23 -7.24 10.03
N GLY A 81 7.61 -6.05 9.58
CA GLY A 81 8.60 -5.22 10.29
C GLY A 81 10.03 -5.66 10.03
N TYR A 82 10.35 -6.00 8.78
CA TYR A 82 11.69 -6.45 8.39
C TYR A 82 12.80 -5.52 8.90
N GLY A 83 13.87 -6.12 9.43
CA GLY A 83 15.01 -5.41 10.00
C GLY A 83 14.82 -4.96 11.46
N MET A 84 13.66 -5.20 12.08
CA MET A 84 13.46 -4.89 13.50
C MET A 84 14.07 -5.97 14.39
N THR A 85 14.73 -5.55 15.47
CA THR A 85 15.38 -6.42 16.46
C THR A 85 14.58 -6.58 17.75
N ARG A 86 13.50 -5.79 17.92
CA ARG A 86 12.58 -5.82 19.05
C ARG A 86 11.16 -5.99 18.54
N ALA A 87 10.33 -6.73 19.29
CA ALA A 87 8.96 -7.01 18.88
C ALA A 87 8.11 -5.74 18.86
N GLU A 88 8.28 -4.87 19.86
CA GLU A 88 7.57 -3.60 20.02
C GLU A 88 7.83 -2.57 18.92
N ASP A 89 8.93 -2.71 18.18
CA ASP A 89 9.28 -1.83 17.06
C ASP A 89 8.63 -2.30 15.74
N THR A 90 8.00 -3.46 15.73
CA THR A 90 7.34 -4.00 14.53
C THR A 90 5.97 -3.34 14.30
N PRO A 91 5.51 -3.21 13.04
CA PRO A 91 4.19 -2.64 12.76
C PRO A 91 3.01 -3.33 13.47
N PRO A 92 2.92 -4.67 13.57
CA PRO A 92 1.83 -5.30 14.30
C PRO A 92 1.78 -4.87 15.77
N ALA A 93 2.95 -4.74 16.43
CA ALA A 93 3.03 -4.30 17.81
C ALA A 93 2.64 -2.83 17.99
N LEU A 94 3.11 -1.97 17.08
CA LEU A 94 2.75 -0.54 17.05
C LEU A 94 1.24 -0.34 16.82
N PHE A 95 0.61 -1.13 15.94
CA PHE A 95 -0.84 -1.15 15.77
C PHE A 95 -1.54 -1.60 17.06
N GLY A 96 -1.09 -2.71 17.68
CA GLY A 96 -1.65 -3.21 18.92
C GLY A 96 -1.61 -2.17 20.05
N ALA A 97 -0.44 -1.57 20.27
CA ALA A 97 -0.25 -0.52 21.26
C ALA A 97 -1.15 0.69 20.97
N GLY A 98 -1.08 1.25 19.76
CA GLY A 98 -1.85 2.44 19.39
C GLY A 98 -3.36 2.21 19.45
N LEU A 99 -3.84 1.09 18.91
CA LEU A 99 -5.27 0.76 18.90
C LEU A 99 -5.80 0.50 20.31
N SER A 100 -4.99 -0.10 21.20
CA SER A 100 -5.40 -0.34 22.58
C SER A 100 -5.65 0.96 23.34
N GLN A 101 -4.79 1.96 23.14
CA GLN A 101 -4.92 3.27 23.75
C GLN A 101 -6.14 4.02 23.21
N ILE A 102 -6.34 4.00 21.88
CA ILE A 102 -7.49 4.63 21.24
C ILE A 102 -8.80 4.00 21.73
N ALA A 103 -8.88 2.67 21.74
CA ALA A 103 -10.10 1.97 22.08
C ALA A 103 -10.38 1.93 23.60
N GLY A 104 -9.39 2.25 24.43
CA GLY A 104 -9.43 2.03 25.88
C GLY A 104 -9.64 0.55 26.25
N ARG A 105 -9.19 -0.38 25.39
CA ARG A 105 -9.42 -1.83 25.49
C ARG A 105 -8.18 -2.61 25.10
N PRO A 106 -7.95 -3.83 25.63
CA PRO A 106 -6.85 -4.67 25.17
C PRO A 106 -6.98 -5.01 23.68
N VAL A 107 -5.86 -5.28 23.02
CA VAL A 107 -5.80 -5.73 21.63
C VAL A 107 -4.97 -7.01 21.55
N GLU A 108 -5.59 -8.10 21.09
CA GLU A 108 -4.91 -9.35 20.76
C GLU A 108 -4.42 -9.25 19.31
N VAL A 109 -3.11 -9.14 19.16
CA VAL A 109 -2.44 -9.02 17.86
C VAL A 109 -1.96 -10.39 17.40
N THR A 110 -2.23 -10.69 16.12
CA THR A 110 -1.61 -11.80 15.40
C THR A 110 -1.01 -11.30 14.09
N SER A 111 0.12 -11.84 13.66
CA SER A 111 0.74 -11.50 12.36
C SER A 111 0.84 -12.73 11.47
N GLN A 112 0.29 -12.64 10.26
CA GLN A 112 0.45 -13.65 9.20
C GLN A 112 1.17 -13.09 7.97
N ALA A 113 1.71 -11.88 8.07
CA ALA A 113 2.53 -11.25 7.04
C ALA A 113 3.80 -12.09 6.77
N VAL A 114 4.25 -12.10 5.52
CA VAL A 114 5.38 -12.93 5.07
C VAL A 114 6.34 -12.10 4.22
N VAL A 115 7.61 -12.11 4.59
CA VAL A 115 8.68 -11.46 3.81
C VAL A 115 8.65 -11.98 2.37
N GLY A 116 8.64 -11.06 1.40
CA GLY A 116 8.62 -11.40 -0.02
C GLY A 116 7.26 -11.78 -0.59
N ALA A 117 6.18 -11.76 0.20
CA ALA A 117 4.83 -12.05 -0.30
C ALA A 117 4.40 -11.06 -1.38
N VAL A 118 3.65 -11.55 -2.37
CA VAL A 118 2.89 -10.73 -3.33
C VAL A 118 1.39 -10.92 -3.11
N SER A 119 0.56 -10.08 -3.72
CA SER A 119 -0.90 -10.10 -3.49
C SER A 119 -1.57 -11.47 -3.72
N LYS A 120 -0.99 -12.34 -4.56
CA LYS A 120 -1.47 -13.72 -4.80
C LYS A 120 -1.28 -14.67 -3.61
N ASP A 121 -0.42 -14.33 -2.66
CA ASP A 121 -0.07 -15.17 -1.51
C ASP A 121 -0.96 -14.88 -0.30
N LEU A 122 -1.75 -13.80 -0.35
CA LEU A 122 -2.72 -13.42 0.70
C LEU A 122 -3.71 -14.53 1.08
N PRO A 123 -4.26 -15.35 0.16
CA PRO A 123 -5.18 -16.42 0.54
C PRO A 123 -4.61 -17.35 1.60
N GLY A 124 -3.32 -17.73 1.49
CA GLY A 124 -2.67 -18.56 2.49
C GLY A 124 -2.45 -17.85 3.83
N GLN A 125 -2.22 -16.54 3.83
CA GLN A 125 -2.15 -15.77 5.08
C GLN A 125 -3.52 -15.67 5.76
N ILE A 126 -4.59 -15.47 4.96
CA ILE A 126 -5.98 -15.39 5.44
C ILE A 126 -6.40 -16.73 6.03
N GLU A 127 -6.12 -17.85 5.37
CA GLU A 127 -6.45 -19.19 5.88
C GLU A 127 -5.88 -19.42 7.29
N ARG A 128 -4.64 -18.97 7.55
CA ARG A 128 -4.03 -19.04 8.87
C ARG A 128 -4.57 -18.03 9.88
N ALA A 129 -5.10 -16.90 9.41
CA ALA A 129 -5.65 -15.84 10.24
C ALA A 129 -7.10 -16.13 10.70
N LEU A 130 -7.93 -16.72 9.85
CA LEU A 130 -9.36 -16.93 10.13
C LEU A 130 -9.67 -17.68 11.44
N PRO A 131 -8.87 -18.67 11.90
CA PRO A 131 -9.09 -19.32 13.19
C PRO A 131 -9.10 -18.36 14.40
N SER A 132 -8.36 -17.24 14.35
CA SER A 132 -8.40 -16.23 15.42
C SER A 132 -9.65 -15.34 15.39
N ARG A 133 -10.53 -15.52 14.39
CA ARG A 133 -11.75 -14.73 14.19
C ARG A 133 -11.46 -13.22 14.28
N PRO A 134 -10.54 -12.69 13.47
CA PRO A 134 -10.13 -11.29 13.55
C PRO A 134 -11.33 -10.37 13.32
N GLN A 135 -11.38 -9.29 14.10
CA GLN A 135 -12.38 -8.22 13.94
C GLN A 135 -11.88 -7.15 12.97
N VAL A 136 -10.56 -6.96 12.90
CA VAL A 136 -9.94 -6.02 11.96
C VAL A 136 -8.61 -6.55 11.44
N ALA A 137 -8.39 -6.35 10.15
CA ALA A 137 -7.16 -6.69 9.45
C ALA A 137 -6.53 -5.44 8.86
N ALA A 138 -5.24 -5.22 9.16
CA ALA A 138 -4.41 -4.31 8.40
C ALA A 138 -3.65 -5.10 7.33
N VAL A 139 -3.64 -4.61 6.09
CA VAL A 139 -2.95 -5.24 4.97
C VAL A 139 -1.97 -4.26 4.35
N VAL A 140 -0.69 -4.63 4.28
CA VAL A 140 0.33 -3.85 3.56
C VAL A 140 1.04 -4.76 2.57
N ILE A 141 0.69 -4.60 1.29
CA ILE A 141 1.24 -5.42 0.20
C ILE A 141 1.32 -4.64 -1.10
N GLY A 142 2.36 -4.90 -1.88
CA GLY A 142 2.47 -4.35 -3.24
C GLY A 142 3.90 -4.04 -3.67
N ALA A 143 4.83 -3.88 -2.73
CA ALA A 143 6.23 -3.64 -3.07
C ALA A 143 6.80 -4.77 -3.93
N ASN A 144 6.50 -6.02 -3.54
CA ASN A 144 6.89 -7.20 -4.29
C ASN A 144 6.05 -7.41 -5.56
N ASP A 145 4.82 -6.92 -5.62
CA ASP A 145 4.02 -6.95 -6.85
C ASP A 145 4.68 -6.09 -7.94
N VAL A 146 5.27 -4.94 -7.59
CA VAL A 146 6.01 -4.10 -8.55
C VAL A 146 7.28 -4.78 -9.05
N THR A 147 8.01 -5.50 -8.19
CA THR A 147 9.31 -6.10 -8.52
C THR A 147 9.20 -7.48 -9.17
N HIS A 148 8.16 -8.26 -8.84
CA HIS A 148 8.02 -9.67 -9.25
C HIS A 148 6.83 -9.94 -10.16
N VAL A 149 5.77 -9.11 -10.16
CA VAL A 149 4.53 -9.45 -10.87
C VAL A 149 4.53 -8.91 -12.29
N LYS A 150 4.17 -9.80 -13.22
CA LYS A 150 4.07 -9.52 -14.66
C LYS A 150 2.82 -8.72 -15.04
N SER A 151 1.87 -8.54 -14.12
CA SER A 151 0.53 -7.98 -14.37
C SER A 151 -0.09 -7.29 -13.13
N VAL A 152 -0.17 -5.96 -13.15
CA VAL A 152 -0.92 -5.15 -12.15
C VAL A 152 -2.38 -5.62 -11.99
N PRO A 153 -3.15 -5.91 -13.06
CA PRO A 153 -4.50 -6.45 -12.92
C PRO A 153 -4.59 -7.72 -12.08
N GLY A 154 -3.61 -8.63 -12.20
CA GLY A 154 -3.59 -9.87 -11.43
C GLY A 154 -3.37 -9.63 -9.94
N ALA A 155 -2.43 -8.75 -9.60
CA ALA A 155 -2.16 -8.37 -8.21
C ALA A 155 -3.41 -7.75 -7.55
N VAL A 156 -4.04 -6.81 -8.25
CA VAL A 156 -5.22 -6.10 -7.75
C VAL A 156 -6.44 -7.03 -7.62
N ALA A 157 -6.64 -7.94 -8.57
CA ALA A 157 -7.71 -8.94 -8.49
C ALA A 157 -7.53 -9.85 -7.26
N ALA A 158 -6.30 -10.32 -7.01
CA ALA A 158 -6.00 -11.14 -5.83
C ALA A 158 -6.21 -10.38 -4.52
N LEU A 159 -5.80 -9.11 -4.45
CA LEU A 159 -6.07 -8.25 -3.29
C LEU A 159 -7.57 -8.04 -3.08
N GLY A 160 -8.34 -7.79 -4.15
CA GLY A 160 -9.78 -7.61 -4.06
C GLY A 160 -10.50 -8.86 -3.55
N GLU A 161 -10.04 -10.04 -3.95
CA GLU A 161 -10.57 -11.30 -3.42
C GLU A 161 -10.23 -11.49 -1.94
N ALA A 162 -8.97 -11.24 -1.56
CA ALA A 162 -8.53 -11.29 -0.17
C ALA A 162 -9.37 -10.37 0.74
N VAL A 163 -9.65 -9.13 0.30
CA VAL A 163 -10.52 -8.21 1.03
C VAL A 163 -11.94 -8.75 1.13
N ARG A 164 -12.54 -9.26 0.04
CA ARG A 164 -13.89 -9.86 0.06
C ARG A 164 -13.97 -11.01 1.06
N THR A 165 -13.03 -11.95 1.01
CA THR A 165 -13.01 -13.10 1.92
C THR A 165 -13.00 -12.66 3.39
N LEU A 166 -12.17 -11.68 3.75
CA LEU A 166 -12.14 -11.16 5.13
C LEU A 166 -13.46 -10.48 5.52
N ARG A 167 -14.03 -9.64 4.64
CA ARG A 167 -15.33 -8.98 4.89
C ARG A 167 -16.46 -9.99 5.06
N GLU A 168 -16.49 -11.05 4.27
CA GLU A 168 -17.46 -12.16 4.37
C GLU A 168 -17.39 -12.89 5.72
N HIS A 169 -16.22 -12.90 6.36
CA HIS A 169 -16.03 -13.45 7.72
C HIS A 169 -16.26 -12.42 8.84
N GLY A 170 -16.78 -11.23 8.51
CA GLY A 170 -17.06 -10.17 9.48
C GLY A 170 -15.82 -9.42 9.98
N CYS A 171 -14.68 -9.54 9.29
CA CYS A 171 -13.48 -8.79 9.60
C CYS A 171 -13.50 -7.45 8.85
N GLU A 172 -13.30 -6.34 9.55
CA GLU A 172 -13.00 -5.04 8.93
C GLU A 172 -11.62 -5.07 8.27
N VAL A 173 -11.42 -4.34 7.17
CA VAL A 173 -10.17 -4.42 6.40
C VAL A 173 -9.68 -3.03 6.05
N VAL A 174 -8.44 -2.71 6.44
CA VAL A 174 -7.75 -1.48 6.08
C VAL A 174 -6.48 -1.83 5.31
N VAL A 175 -6.36 -1.31 4.09
CA VAL A 175 -5.22 -1.59 3.21
C VAL A 175 -4.34 -0.36 3.06
N GLY A 176 -3.08 -0.49 3.46
CA GLY A 176 -2.02 0.45 3.10
C GLY A 176 -1.56 0.15 1.67
N THR A 177 -1.87 1.07 0.76
CA THR A 177 -1.56 0.90 -0.67
C THR A 177 -0.07 0.95 -0.97
N CYS A 178 0.33 0.41 -2.12
CA CYS A 178 1.73 0.31 -2.53
C CYS A 178 2.45 1.68 -2.43
N PRO A 179 3.56 1.77 -1.68
CA PRO A 179 4.31 3.03 -1.57
C PRO A 179 5.00 3.40 -2.89
N ASP A 180 5.40 4.67 -3.04
CA ASP A 180 6.21 5.10 -4.18
C ASP A 180 7.62 4.51 -4.11
N LEU A 181 7.85 3.40 -4.83
CA LEU A 181 9.18 2.78 -4.92
C LEU A 181 10.21 3.66 -5.64
N GLY A 182 9.82 4.77 -6.27
CA GLY A 182 10.73 5.79 -6.78
C GLY A 182 11.52 6.54 -5.69
N THR A 183 11.15 6.37 -4.42
CA THR A 183 11.87 6.90 -3.25
C THR A 183 13.08 6.07 -2.85
N VAL A 184 13.13 4.81 -3.28
CA VAL A 184 14.17 3.84 -2.92
C VAL A 184 15.53 4.34 -3.44
N ARG A 185 16.42 4.64 -2.50
CA ARG A 185 17.72 5.30 -2.76
C ARG A 185 18.66 4.49 -3.66
N PRO A 186 18.75 3.14 -3.52
CA PRO A 186 19.54 2.33 -4.44
C PRO A 186 19.11 2.37 -5.92
N LEU A 187 17.92 2.89 -6.26
CA LEU A 187 17.46 2.94 -7.65
C LEU A 187 18.02 4.15 -8.41
N GLY A 188 18.86 3.88 -9.41
CA GLY A 188 19.31 4.87 -10.38
C GLY A 188 18.22 5.27 -11.40
N VAL A 189 18.42 6.40 -12.10
CA VAL A 189 17.63 6.76 -13.29
C VAL A 189 18.16 5.97 -14.48
N PRO A 190 17.32 5.32 -15.31
CA PRO A 190 15.86 5.48 -15.43
C PRO A 190 15.00 4.55 -14.57
N LEU A 191 15.55 3.52 -13.92
CA LEU A 191 14.76 2.53 -13.16
C LEU A 191 13.86 3.16 -12.09
N ARG A 192 14.35 4.19 -11.40
CA ARG A 192 13.59 4.96 -10.41
C ARG A 192 12.29 5.55 -10.97
N LEU A 193 12.31 6.08 -12.19
CA LEU A 193 11.13 6.67 -12.84
C LEU A 193 10.12 5.60 -13.24
N VAL A 194 10.61 4.44 -13.69
CA VAL A 194 9.78 3.28 -14.03
C VAL A 194 9.11 2.73 -12.77
N ALA A 195 9.89 2.52 -11.70
CA ALA A 195 9.39 2.05 -10.42
C ALA A 195 8.27 2.96 -9.90
N ARG A 196 8.49 4.28 -9.86
CA ARG A 196 7.48 5.28 -9.48
C ARG A 196 6.18 5.17 -10.26
N ARG A 197 6.28 5.04 -11.58
CA ARG A 197 5.10 4.99 -12.44
C ARG A 197 4.29 3.72 -12.20
N ILE A 198 4.97 2.59 -12.01
CA ILE A 198 4.31 1.31 -11.78
C ILE A 198 3.69 1.28 -10.38
N SER A 199 4.43 1.71 -9.34
CA SER A 199 3.92 1.75 -7.96
C SER A 199 2.69 2.65 -7.83
N ARG A 200 2.71 3.89 -8.36
CA ARG A 200 1.54 4.78 -8.33
C ARG A 200 0.34 4.21 -9.08
N ARG A 201 0.57 3.55 -10.23
CA ARG A 201 -0.50 2.89 -10.98
C ARG A 201 -1.09 1.72 -10.19
N LEU A 202 -0.25 0.95 -9.50
CA LEU A 202 -0.70 -0.14 -8.63
C LEU A 202 -1.50 0.43 -7.45
N ALA A 203 -0.99 1.45 -6.76
CA ALA A 203 -1.65 2.08 -5.62
C ALA A 203 -3.06 2.59 -5.97
N ALA A 204 -3.20 3.33 -7.07
CA ALA A 204 -4.50 3.82 -7.53
C ALA A 204 -5.48 2.67 -7.84
N ALA A 205 -5.00 1.59 -8.47
CA ALA A 205 -5.83 0.41 -8.74
C ALA A 205 -6.21 -0.35 -7.44
N GLN A 206 -5.29 -0.44 -6.47
CA GLN A 206 -5.57 -1.01 -5.16
C GLN A 206 -6.65 -0.21 -4.43
N MET A 207 -6.59 1.13 -4.42
CA MET A 207 -7.62 1.97 -3.79
C MET A 207 -9.02 1.64 -4.32
N ILE A 208 -9.17 1.63 -5.65
CA ILE A 208 -10.46 1.35 -6.29
C ILE A 208 -10.96 -0.03 -5.86
N THR A 209 -10.13 -1.05 -6.00
CA THR A 209 -10.54 -2.43 -5.77
C THR A 209 -10.80 -2.74 -4.29
N VAL A 210 -10.02 -2.18 -3.37
CA VAL A 210 -10.23 -2.35 -1.93
C VAL A 210 -11.57 -1.75 -1.52
N VAL A 211 -11.86 -0.52 -1.97
CA VAL A 211 -13.13 0.15 -1.68
C VAL A 211 -14.29 -0.59 -2.33
N GLU A 212 -14.15 -1.06 -3.57
CA GLU A 212 -15.17 -1.89 -4.22
C GLU A 212 -15.41 -3.23 -3.52
N ALA A 213 -14.37 -3.83 -2.92
CA ALA A 213 -14.45 -5.07 -2.14
C ALA A 213 -14.96 -4.86 -0.71
N GLY A 214 -14.86 -3.64 -0.17
CA GLY A 214 -15.50 -3.24 1.09
C GLY A 214 -14.56 -3.04 2.24
N GLY A 215 -13.27 -2.91 1.95
CA GLY A 215 -12.31 -2.35 2.88
C GLY A 215 -12.16 -0.84 2.72
N ARG A 216 -11.28 -0.27 3.55
CA ARG A 216 -10.78 1.10 3.47
C ARG A 216 -9.37 1.08 2.89
N ALA A 217 -9.04 2.04 2.03
CA ALA A 217 -7.72 2.14 1.44
C ALA A 217 -7.00 3.42 1.91
N VAL A 218 -5.76 3.30 2.35
CA VAL A 218 -4.93 4.42 2.80
C VAL A 218 -3.78 4.63 1.83
N SER A 219 -3.61 5.87 1.36
CA SER A 219 -2.49 6.27 0.50
C SER A 219 -1.19 6.36 1.30
N LEU A 220 -0.32 5.35 1.14
CA LEU A 220 1.04 5.39 1.71
C LEU A 220 2.04 6.12 0.78
N SER A 221 1.65 6.36 -0.47
CA SER A 221 2.55 6.79 -1.56
C SER A 221 3.31 8.06 -1.25
N ASP A 222 2.64 9.10 -0.71
CA ASP A 222 3.25 10.41 -0.48
C ASP A 222 3.60 10.67 1.00
N LEU A 223 2.95 9.96 1.93
CA LEU A 223 3.09 10.24 3.37
C LEU A 223 4.44 9.76 3.86
N LEU A 224 4.86 8.60 3.35
CA LEU A 224 6.23 8.14 3.49
C LEU A 224 7.17 8.94 2.58
N GLN A 225 6.72 9.42 1.41
CA GLN A 225 7.59 10.12 0.47
C GLN A 225 8.25 11.36 1.09
N ARG A 226 7.47 12.29 1.68
CA ARG A 226 8.05 13.54 2.20
C ARG A 226 9.10 13.27 3.27
N ASP A 227 8.76 12.45 4.25
CA ASP A 227 9.65 12.20 5.38
C ASP A 227 10.85 11.34 4.97
N PHE A 228 10.66 10.33 4.13
CA PHE A 228 11.76 9.52 3.59
C PHE A 228 12.63 10.30 2.60
N TRP A 229 12.12 11.37 1.96
CA TRP A 229 12.95 12.29 1.15
C TRP A 229 13.74 13.27 2.01
N ILE A 230 13.13 13.83 3.06
CA ILE A 230 13.73 14.85 3.93
C ILE A 230 14.72 14.23 4.92
N ALA A 231 14.34 13.14 5.58
CA ALA A 231 15.12 12.43 6.60
C ALA A 231 15.40 10.96 6.20
N PRO A 232 15.99 10.69 5.03
CA PRO A 232 16.20 9.34 4.49
C PRO A 232 17.04 8.43 5.39
N THR A 233 17.99 9.00 6.13
CA THR A 233 18.87 8.27 7.07
C THR A 233 18.17 7.90 8.36
N GLU A 234 17.05 8.55 8.67
CA GLU A 234 16.24 8.27 9.86
C GLU A 234 15.07 7.36 9.52
N MET A 235 14.55 7.45 8.30
CA MET A 235 13.31 6.77 7.88
C MET A 235 13.53 5.41 7.23
N PHE A 236 14.70 5.15 6.63
CA PHE A 236 15.07 3.82 6.15
C PHE A 236 16.01 3.13 7.13
N GLY A 237 15.90 1.80 7.24
CA GLY A 237 16.87 0.98 7.94
C GLY A 237 18.20 0.88 7.17
N ASP A 238 19.11 0.06 7.69
CA ASP A 238 20.48 -0.07 7.16
C ASP A 238 20.54 -0.52 5.68
N ASP A 239 19.54 -1.27 5.23
CA ASP A 239 19.40 -1.71 3.84
C ASP A 239 18.97 -0.60 2.86
N ARG A 240 18.57 0.58 3.39
CA ARG A 240 18.10 1.74 2.64
C ARG A 240 16.90 1.44 1.73
N PHE A 241 16.11 0.44 2.10
CA PHE A 241 14.94 -0.03 1.38
C PHE A 241 13.74 -0.22 2.31
N HIS A 242 13.90 -0.98 3.39
CA HIS A 242 12.85 -1.17 4.38
C HIS A 242 12.78 0.03 5.33
N PRO A 243 11.60 0.35 5.86
CA PRO A 243 11.46 1.37 6.90
C PRO A 243 12.34 1.08 8.13
N SER A 244 12.85 2.14 8.74
CA SER A 244 13.38 2.10 10.11
C SER A 244 12.22 1.99 11.13
N VAL A 245 12.55 1.96 12.42
CA VAL A 245 11.56 2.09 13.51
C VAL A 245 10.67 3.34 13.30
N ALA A 246 11.28 4.49 13.00
CA ALA A 246 10.55 5.74 12.76
C ALA A 246 9.72 5.69 11.46
N GLY A 247 10.21 4.99 10.44
CA GLY A 247 9.48 4.74 9.21
C GLY A 247 8.25 3.85 9.42
N TYR A 248 8.39 2.77 10.19
CA TYR A 248 7.27 1.91 10.56
C TYR A 248 6.25 2.63 11.46
N ALA A 249 6.70 3.39 12.44
CA ALA A 249 5.81 4.23 13.25
C ALA A 249 5.02 5.23 12.41
N SER A 250 5.65 5.84 11.39
CA SER A 250 4.96 6.75 10.47
C SER A 250 3.92 6.05 9.59
N LEU A 251 4.21 4.84 9.12
CA LEU A 251 3.25 4.02 8.38
C LEU A 251 2.04 3.68 9.26
N VAL A 252 2.28 3.23 10.50
CA VAL A 252 1.23 2.88 11.45
C VAL A 252 0.39 4.10 11.80
N ALA A 253 1.01 5.25 12.09
CA ALA A 253 0.31 6.49 12.38
C ALA A 253 -0.62 6.95 11.24
N ALA A 254 -0.25 6.69 9.98
CA ALA A 254 -1.09 7.01 8.83
C ALA A 254 -2.33 6.11 8.71
N MET A 255 -2.22 4.85 9.13
CA MET A 255 -3.28 3.84 8.96
C MET A 255 -4.15 3.67 10.20
N LEU A 256 -3.61 3.93 11.38
CA LEU A 256 -4.25 3.65 12.67
C LEU A 256 -5.61 4.37 12.82
N PRO A 257 -5.79 5.64 12.41
CA PRO A 257 -7.11 6.28 12.45
C PRO A 257 -8.15 5.56 11.58
N SER A 258 -7.76 5.06 10.40
CA SER A 258 -8.65 4.27 9.55
C SER A 258 -9.02 2.93 10.18
N VAL A 259 -8.08 2.30 10.89
CA VAL A 259 -8.31 1.06 11.64
C VAL A 259 -9.29 1.30 12.78
N ALA A 260 -9.10 2.36 13.56
CA ALA A 260 -9.97 2.70 14.68
C ALA A 260 -11.40 3.05 14.22
N VAL A 261 -11.54 3.86 13.17
CA VAL A 261 -12.85 4.18 12.59
C VAL A 261 -13.54 2.94 12.01
N ALA A 262 -12.79 2.00 11.40
CA ALA A 262 -13.39 0.80 10.82
C ALA A 262 -14.13 -0.04 11.86
N ILE A 263 -13.63 -0.10 13.10
CA ILE A 263 -14.24 -0.86 14.19
C ILE A 263 -15.09 -0.01 15.15
N GLY A 264 -15.30 1.27 14.82
CA GLY A 264 -16.18 2.17 15.58
C GLY A 264 -15.66 2.56 16.96
N VAL A 265 -14.34 2.66 17.14
CA VAL A 265 -13.72 3.10 18.41
C VAL A 265 -13.09 4.50 18.30
N TRP A 266 -13.35 5.20 17.20
CA TRP A 266 -12.98 6.59 16.95
C TRP A 266 -14.13 7.24 16.17
N ASP A 267 -14.64 8.37 16.67
CA ASP A 267 -15.72 9.11 16.03
C ASP A 267 -15.16 9.92 14.84
N ASP A 268 -15.84 9.87 13.69
CA ASP A 268 -15.45 10.60 12.47
C ASP A 268 -15.79 12.11 12.55
N ASP A 269 -16.38 12.55 13.67
CA ASP A 269 -16.77 13.92 13.95
C ASP A 269 -15.66 14.64 14.75
N GLU A 270 -14.54 14.98 14.09
CA GLU A 270 -13.64 16.00 14.64
C GLU A 270 -13.46 17.14 13.61
N GLU A 271 -13.67 18.36 14.10
CA GLU A 271 -13.58 19.67 13.43
C GLU A 271 -12.27 19.91 12.64
N ASP A 272 -11.31 18.99 12.70
CA ASP A 272 -10.00 19.02 12.04
C ASP A 272 -9.89 18.15 10.77
N ALA A 273 -10.86 17.27 10.49
CA ALA A 273 -10.93 16.53 9.22
C ALA A 273 -11.38 17.46 8.09
N ARG A 274 -10.44 18.14 7.43
CA ARG A 274 -10.72 18.79 6.14
C ARG A 274 -10.84 17.72 5.06
N TYR A 275 -12.05 17.24 4.83
CA TYR A 275 -12.46 16.86 3.48
C TYR A 275 -12.04 18.03 2.56
N PRO A 276 -11.35 17.81 1.42
CA PRO A 276 -11.47 18.77 0.33
C PRO A 276 -12.98 18.95 0.16
N GLU A 277 -13.50 20.14 0.50
CA GLU A 277 -14.90 20.42 0.91
C GLU A 277 -15.94 19.33 0.56
N GLY A 278 -16.22 18.40 1.49
CA GLY A 278 -17.35 17.47 1.38
C GLY A 278 -17.47 16.71 0.05
N VAL A 279 -16.39 16.51 -0.70
CA VAL A 279 -16.49 15.96 -2.04
C VAL A 279 -16.66 14.44 -1.97
N VAL A 280 -17.91 14.00 -2.03
CA VAL A 280 -18.23 12.61 -2.37
C VAL A 280 -18.01 12.43 -3.86
N LEU A 281 -17.05 11.58 -4.21
CA LEU A 281 -16.66 11.31 -5.60
C LEU A 281 -16.99 9.87 -5.98
N PRO A 282 -17.15 9.57 -7.28
CA PRO A 282 -17.05 8.19 -7.71
C PRO A 282 -15.68 7.65 -7.30
N VAL A 283 -15.61 6.39 -6.84
CA VAL A 283 -14.40 5.75 -6.32
C VAL A 283 -13.17 5.96 -7.21
N SER A 284 -13.34 5.95 -8.53
CA SER A 284 -12.23 6.14 -9.49
C SER A 284 -11.62 7.54 -9.43
N PHE A 285 -12.42 8.57 -9.18
CA PHE A 285 -11.93 9.95 -9.01
C PHE A 285 -11.31 10.13 -7.63
N ALA A 286 -11.96 9.59 -6.58
CA ALA A 286 -11.41 9.59 -5.23
C ALA A 286 -10.03 8.91 -5.20
N ALA A 287 -9.90 7.73 -5.82
CA ALA A 287 -8.63 7.02 -5.90
C ALA A 287 -7.56 7.79 -6.69
N ALA A 288 -7.93 8.50 -7.75
CA ALA A 288 -6.98 9.31 -8.51
C ALA A 288 -6.45 10.49 -7.69
N GLU A 289 -7.32 11.15 -6.92
CA GLU A 289 -6.96 12.26 -6.04
C GLU A 289 -6.15 11.78 -4.83
N ALA A 290 -6.58 10.71 -4.16
CA ALA A 290 -5.88 10.11 -3.03
C ALA A 290 -4.50 9.53 -3.41
N ALA A 291 -4.33 9.03 -4.64
CA ALA A 291 -3.03 8.58 -5.13
C ALA A 291 -2.00 9.71 -5.26
N ASP A 292 -2.45 10.97 -5.28
CA ASP A 292 -1.65 12.17 -5.43
C ASP A 292 -1.59 13.02 -4.15
N ILE A 293 -2.29 12.60 -3.08
CA ILE A 293 -2.34 13.31 -1.79
C ILE A 293 -1.97 12.36 -0.64
N PRO A 294 -0.89 12.66 0.11
CA PRO A 294 -0.42 11.84 1.24
C PRO A 294 -1.48 11.64 2.34
N GLY A 295 -1.53 10.43 2.92
CA GLY A 295 -2.38 10.17 4.08
C GLY A 295 -3.87 10.22 3.79
N THR A 296 -4.23 10.20 2.51
CA THR A 296 -5.62 10.20 2.10
C THR A 296 -6.18 8.80 2.23
N GLU A 297 -7.19 8.65 3.06
CA GLU A 297 -8.05 7.49 3.12
C GLU A 297 -9.18 7.64 2.09
N VAL A 298 -9.47 6.54 1.41
CA VAL A 298 -10.66 6.36 0.59
C VAL A 298 -11.52 5.28 1.23
N SER A 299 -12.77 5.61 1.52
CA SER A 299 -13.75 4.71 2.13
C SER A 299 -15.08 4.77 1.37
N ARG A 300 -15.89 3.72 1.47
CA ARG A 300 -17.24 3.74 0.90
C ARG A 300 -18.12 4.74 1.65
N THR A 301 -19.03 5.39 0.93
CA THR A 301 -20.06 6.25 1.50
C THR A 301 -21.35 6.16 0.70
N GLU A 302 -22.43 6.77 1.18
CA GLU A 302 -23.73 6.85 0.52
C GLU A 302 -24.12 8.32 0.29
N VAL A 303 -24.76 8.61 -0.85
CA VAL A 303 -25.33 9.92 -1.15
C VAL A 303 -26.82 9.76 -1.34
N GLY A 304 -27.63 10.34 -0.46
CA GLY A 304 -29.09 10.22 -0.52
C GLY A 304 -29.60 8.79 -0.37
N GLY A 305 -28.91 7.94 0.41
CA GLY A 305 -29.24 6.53 0.65
C GLY A 305 -28.87 5.58 -0.50
N ALA A 306 -28.12 6.04 -1.50
CA ALA A 306 -27.58 5.21 -2.56
C ALA A 306 -26.06 5.08 -2.40
N ASP A 307 -25.54 3.84 -2.48
CA ASP A 307 -24.10 3.53 -2.44
C ASP A 307 -23.41 3.68 -3.82
N ARG A 308 -24.18 3.98 -4.87
CA ARG A 308 -23.74 4.10 -6.26
C ARG A 308 -24.37 5.28 -6.97
N GLY A 309 -23.58 5.90 -7.83
CA GLY A 309 -23.99 6.93 -8.78
C GLY A 309 -23.76 6.52 -10.24
N PRO A 310 -23.97 7.45 -11.20
CA PRO A 310 -23.85 7.18 -12.63
C PRO A 310 -22.45 6.74 -13.09
N ARG A 311 -21.43 6.95 -12.26
CA ARG A 311 -20.02 6.66 -12.57
C ARG A 311 -19.38 5.61 -11.65
N GLY A 312 -20.19 4.84 -10.92
CA GLY A 312 -19.72 3.78 -10.01
C GLY A 312 -20.11 4.03 -8.56
N ARG A 313 -19.50 3.29 -7.63
CA ARG A 313 -19.71 3.48 -6.19
C ARG A 313 -19.27 4.87 -5.73
N TRP A 314 -19.95 5.41 -4.73
CA TRP A 314 -19.52 6.61 -4.04
C TRP A 314 -18.41 6.32 -3.04
N ALA A 315 -17.50 7.28 -2.89
CA ALA A 315 -16.43 7.24 -1.91
C ALA A 315 -16.24 8.60 -1.23
N ALA A 316 -15.92 8.55 0.05
CA ALA A 316 -15.44 9.69 0.82
C ALA A 316 -13.91 9.74 0.77
N LEU A 317 -13.37 10.96 0.70
CA LEU A 317 -11.95 11.26 0.81
C LEU A 317 -11.65 11.89 2.16
N ARG A 318 -10.74 11.30 2.91
CA ARG A 318 -10.31 11.85 4.21
C ARG A 318 -8.81 12.03 4.22
N VAL A 319 -8.33 13.25 4.46
CA VAL A 319 -6.88 13.52 4.60
C VAL A 319 -6.52 13.43 6.08
N VAL A 320 -5.74 12.42 6.46
CA VAL A 320 -5.20 12.28 7.82
C VAL A 320 -4.00 13.23 7.95
N ARG A 321 -4.15 14.33 8.71
CA ARG A 321 -3.01 15.17 9.13
C ARG A 321 -2.45 14.69 10.47
N ARG A 322 -1.16 14.92 10.66
CA ARG A 322 -0.46 14.79 11.94
C ARG A 322 -0.88 15.88 12.92
#